data_AF-A0A8A0RL21-F1
#
_entry.id   AF-A0A8A0RL21-F1
#
_cell.length_a   1.000
_cell.length_b   1.000
_cell.length_c   1.000
_cell.angle_alpha   90.00
_cell.angle_beta   90.00
_cell.angle_gamma   90.00
#
_symmetry.space_group_name_H-M   'P 1'
#
loop_
_entity.id
_entity.type
_entity.pdbx_description
1 polymer ?
#
loop_
_entity_poly.entity_id
_entity_poly.type
_entity_poly.pdbx_seq_one_letter_code
_entity_poly.pdbx_strand_id
1 'polypeptide(L)'
;MNGIGYKKYSIRLKALSPVFIGGGEDSKVSRLEYVYSRNSKKIYLLDSGKWVRFLSETRLLDDYVENARRVASGSRGGIDNYEYLSSRIRVHKRDVEAVLEEVSYQTLSTGKNPEFRTHDIYLFLRNAEYLPYIPGSSIKGALETALLSYFCSAKTGIRERYGSRVFGLLNDNNMKPQQKKKGLGRTAKQIEEEAFDWETERNQKRIKIKGMSGLSVSDSKPFSSSRLYLDKKRDLVIKDGIEKESGRIPFYREYAEPGTETEFTLTLYPDRLKKELGITDIIDIIKAMEARWNLLFGDNGFFKAWPSVEKYFPLEAVKENRGLIILGGGAGYHSKTVITAISRNMRDANELTKRILDVNYKNKKHFRDTPLSPRALKVAEYNGRKQIIGICRIEVLQ
;
A
#
# COMPACT_ATOMS: atom_id res chain seq x y z
N MET A 1 38.13 11.76 15.75
CA MET A 1 36.88 12.33 15.21
C MET A 1 37.19 12.82 13.80
N ASN A 2 36.90 12.04 12.77
CA ASN A 2 36.89 12.50 11.37
C ASN A 2 35.45 12.37 10.90
N GLY A 3 34.74 13.49 10.87
CA GLY A 3 33.30 13.52 10.58
C GLY A 3 33.04 13.14 9.14
N ILE A 4 32.48 11.96 8.91
CA ILE A 4 31.74 11.73 7.67
C ILE A 4 30.38 12.37 7.90
N GLY A 5 30.23 13.58 7.35
CA GLY A 5 28.99 14.33 7.42
C GLY A 5 27.80 13.51 6.89
N TYR A 6 26.60 13.91 7.31
CA TYR A 6 25.39 13.37 6.69
C TYR A 6 25.29 13.87 5.24
N LYS A 7 24.72 13.05 4.36
CA LYS A 7 24.42 13.43 2.98
C LYS A 7 22.91 13.64 2.84
N LYS A 8 22.49 14.80 2.33
CA LYS A 8 21.09 15.16 2.15
C LYS A 8 20.77 15.23 0.66
N TYR A 9 19.67 14.62 0.25
CA TYR A 9 19.22 14.55 -1.14
C TYR A 9 17.78 15.04 -1.23
N SER A 10 17.53 15.94 -2.17
CA SER A 10 16.16 16.27 -2.63
C SER A 10 15.77 15.25 -3.68
N ILE A 11 14.65 14.57 -3.48
CA ILE A 11 14.22 13.46 -4.32
C ILE A 11 12.84 13.79 -4.91
N ARG A 12 12.73 13.70 -6.24
CA ARG A 12 11.44 13.66 -6.92
C ARG A 12 10.91 12.24 -6.90
N LEU A 13 9.63 12.07 -6.57
CA LEU A 13 8.88 10.83 -6.64
C LEU A 13 7.78 10.99 -7.66
N LYS A 14 7.76 10.12 -8.67
CA LYS A 14 6.74 10.06 -9.72
C LYS A 14 5.96 8.75 -9.64
N ALA A 15 4.64 8.82 -9.59
CA ALA A 15 3.78 7.65 -9.74
C ALA A 15 3.78 7.20 -11.21
N LEU A 16 4.22 5.97 -11.49
CA LEU A 16 4.15 5.38 -12.84
C LEU A 16 2.88 4.54 -13.04
N SER A 17 2.26 4.11 -11.95
CA SER A 17 0.97 3.42 -11.92
C SER A 17 0.11 3.98 -10.79
N PRO A 18 -1.17 3.58 -10.64
CA PRO A 18 -2.03 4.07 -9.57
C PRO A 18 -1.44 3.77 -8.19
N VAL A 19 -1.41 4.78 -7.30
CA VAL A 19 -0.84 4.63 -5.95
C VAL A 19 -1.91 4.92 -4.92
N PHE A 20 -2.09 4.02 -3.95
CA PHE A 20 -2.95 4.25 -2.78
C PHE A 20 -2.10 4.31 -1.52
N ILE A 21 -2.18 5.39 -0.76
CA ILE A 21 -1.60 5.52 0.58
C ILE A 21 -2.76 5.78 1.53
N GLY A 22 -3.05 4.84 2.42
CA GLY A 22 -4.15 4.96 3.39
C GLY A 22 -3.63 5.14 4.81
N GLY A 23 -4.39 5.85 5.64
CA GLY A 23 -4.16 6.06 7.07
C GLY A 23 -4.69 4.96 8.00
N GLY A 24 -4.76 3.70 7.53
CA GLY A 24 -5.35 2.62 8.34
C GLY A 24 -6.88 2.66 8.35
N GLU A 25 -7.50 2.37 9.51
CA GLU A 25 -8.97 2.35 9.64
C GLU A 25 -9.58 3.75 9.45
N ASP A 26 -8.88 4.80 9.87
CA ASP A 26 -9.31 6.20 9.75
C ASP A 26 -9.42 6.68 8.29
N SER A 27 -8.85 5.93 7.34
CA SER A 27 -9.03 6.22 5.91
C SER A 27 -10.35 5.69 5.34
N LYS A 28 -11.08 4.87 6.08
CA LYS A 28 -12.31 4.25 5.61
C LYS A 28 -13.49 5.17 5.87
N VAL A 29 -14.22 5.50 4.81
CA VAL A 29 -15.52 6.18 4.86
C VAL A 29 -16.59 5.18 4.49
N SER A 30 -17.53 4.96 5.40
CA SER A 30 -18.70 4.10 5.20
C SER A 30 -19.78 4.80 4.40
N ARG A 31 -20.76 4.04 3.92
CA ARG A 31 -21.90 4.53 3.12
C ARG A 31 -22.79 5.55 3.85
N LEU A 32 -22.70 5.65 5.17
CA LEU A 32 -23.45 6.61 5.99
C LEU A 32 -22.71 7.95 6.17
N GLU A 33 -21.41 7.98 5.89
CA GLU A 33 -20.55 9.15 6.12
C GLU A 33 -20.36 10.00 4.86
N TYR A 34 -21.03 9.66 3.76
CA TYR A 34 -21.04 10.46 2.55
C TYR A 34 -22.39 10.44 1.84
N VAL A 35 -22.58 11.38 0.92
CA VAL A 35 -23.70 11.41 -0.02
C VAL A 35 -23.15 11.32 -1.44
N TYR A 36 -23.68 10.39 -2.24
CA TYR A 36 -23.34 10.29 -3.67
C TYR A 36 -24.43 10.94 -4.52
N SER A 37 -24.14 12.09 -5.12
CA SER A 37 -25.03 12.72 -6.10
C SER A 37 -24.70 12.19 -7.49
N ARG A 38 -25.61 11.37 -8.04
CA ARG A 38 -25.51 10.85 -9.41
C ARG A 38 -25.58 11.97 -10.45
N ASN A 39 -26.36 13.01 -10.17
CA ASN A 39 -26.56 14.15 -11.06
C ASN A 39 -25.25 14.90 -11.28
N SER A 40 -24.54 15.22 -10.20
CA SER A 40 -23.28 15.96 -10.25
C SER A 40 -22.03 15.08 -10.37
N LYS A 41 -22.17 13.74 -10.34
CA LYS A 41 -21.06 12.77 -10.33
C LYS A 41 -20.02 13.08 -9.25
N LYS A 42 -20.52 13.45 -8.07
CA LYS A 42 -19.74 13.88 -6.90
C LYS A 42 -20.12 13.05 -5.68
N ILE A 43 -19.13 12.82 -4.84
CA ILE A 43 -19.29 12.28 -3.49
C ILE A 43 -18.99 13.39 -2.50
N TYR A 44 -19.95 13.68 -1.64
CA TYR A 44 -19.87 14.70 -0.61
C TYR A 44 -19.56 14.02 0.72
N LEU A 45 -18.36 14.24 1.25
CA LEU A 45 -17.91 13.66 2.51
C LEU A 45 -18.45 14.52 3.66
N LEU A 46 -19.33 13.93 4.46
CA LEU A 46 -20.11 14.66 5.47
C LEU A 46 -19.22 15.06 6.65
N ASP A 47 -19.35 16.32 7.07
CA ASP A 47 -18.91 16.73 8.40
C ASP A 47 -19.98 16.30 9.40
N SER A 48 -19.64 15.40 10.32
CA SER A 48 -20.61 14.82 11.25
C SER A 48 -21.29 15.88 12.13
N GLY A 49 -20.55 16.91 12.55
CA GLY A 49 -21.08 18.00 13.35
C GLY A 49 -22.05 18.88 12.55
N LYS A 50 -21.68 19.27 11.33
CA LYS A 50 -22.56 20.05 10.45
C LYS A 50 -23.79 19.26 10.03
N TRP A 51 -23.62 17.97 9.72
CA TRP A 51 -24.72 17.09 9.32
C TRP A 51 -25.76 16.90 10.43
N VAL A 52 -25.31 16.60 11.65
CA VAL A 52 -26.22 16.46 12.82
C VAL A 52 -26.92 17.78 13.14
N ARG A 53 -26.19 18.91 13.06
CA ARG A 53 -26.79 20.23 13.27
C ARG A 53 -27.88 20.51 12.24
N PHE A 54 -27.58 20.32 10.96
CA PHE A 54 -28.54 20.48 9.87
C PHE A 54 -29.81 19.63 10.11
N LEU A 55 -29.64 18.33 10.38
CA LEU A 55 -30.76 17.43 10.65
C LEU A 55 -31.60 17.87 11.86
N SER A 56 -30.96 18.41 12.89
CA SER A 56 -31.64 18.92 14.09
C SER A 56 -32.47 20.16 13.78
N GLU A 57 -31.88 21.14 13.08
CA GLU A 57 -32.53 22.39 12.69
C GLU A 57 -33.73 22.15 11.75
N THR A 58 -33.65 21.13 10.89
CA THR A 58 -34.75 20.73 10.00
C THR A 58 -35.71 19.71 10.62
N ARG A 59 -35.55 19.35 11.90
CA ARG A 59 -36.36 18.31 12.60
C ARG A 59 -36.38 16.94 11.91
N LEU A 60 -35.27 16.58 11.26
CA LEU A 60 -35.08 15.30 10.55
C LEU A 60 -34.24 14.29 11.34
N LEU A 61 -33.65 14.68 12.48
CA LEU A 61 -32.68 13.85 13.19
C LEU A 61 -33.22 12.47 13.59
N ASP A 62 -34.38 12.39 14.25
CA ASP A 62 -34.95 11.12 14.71
C ASP A 62 -35.31 10.18 13.55
N ASP A 63 -35.91 10.74 12.48
CA ASP A 63 -36.21 10.01 11.23
C ASP A 63 -34.93 9.50 10.55
N TYR A 64 -33.86 10.31 10.55
CA TYR A 64 -32.57 9.91 10.00
C TYR A 64 -31.91 8.78 10.81
N VAL A 65 -31.95 8.85 12.14
CA VAL A 65 -31.40 7.80 13.01
C VAL A 65 -32.07 6.46 12.73
N GLU A 66 -33.39 6.45 12.55
CA GLU A 66 -34.12 5.24 12.18
C GLU A 66 -33.73 4.73 10.78
N ASN A 67 -33.59 5.62 9.79
CA ASN A 67 -33.09 5.22 8.47
C ASN A 67 -31.66 4.64 8.53
N ALA A 68 -30.75 5.30 9.26
CA ALA A 68 -29.37 4.87 9.42
C ALA A 68 -29.28 3.48 10.08
N ARG A 69 -30.13 3.20 11.08
CA ARG A 69 -30.24 1.86 11.69
C ARG A 69 -30.66 0.81 10.67
N ARG A 70 -31.67 1.09 9.82
CA ARG A 70 -32.11 0.17 8.77
C ARG A 70 -31.04 -0.10 7.72
N VAL A 71 -30.29 0.93 7.33
CA VAL A 71 -29.16 0.80 6.40
C VAL A 71 -28.05 -0.04 7.02
N ALA A 72 -27.71 0.18 8.30
CA ALA A 72 -26.68 -0.55 9.02
C ALA A 72 -27.03 -2.03 9.24
N SER A 73 -28.31 -2.35 9.52
CA SER A 73 -28.79 -3.72 9.71
C SER A 73 -29.01 -4.48 8.40
N GLY A 74 -28.95 -3.81 7.25
CA GLY A 74 -29.31 -4.39 5.95
C GLY A 74 -30.81 -4.74 5.85
N SER A 75 -31.64 -4.12 6.68
CA SER A 75 -33.09 -4.34 6.69
C SER A 75 -33.74 -3.79 5.40
N ARG A 76 -34.81 -4.43 4.94
CA ARG A 76 -35.61 -3.90 3.82
C ARG A 76 -36.17 -2.53 4.20
N GLY A 77 -35.97 -1.54 3.33
CA GLY A 77 -36.53 -0.18 3.48
C GLY A 77 -35.58 0.90 3.99
N GLY A 78 -34.31 0.59 4.28
CA GLY A 78 -33.28 1.62 4.44
C GLY A 78 -32.90 2.22 3.08
N ILE A 79 -32.91 3.54 2.98
CA ILE A 79 -32.54 4.28 1.75
C ILE A 79 -31.20 4.98 1.94
N ASP A 80 -30.47 5.20 0.85
CA ASP A 80 -29.17 5.87 0.93
C ASP A 80 -29.31 7.37 1.26
N ASN A 81 -28.22 8.00 1.72
CA ASN A 81 -28.25 9.38 2.18
C ASN A 81 -28.73 10.38 1.10
N TYR A 82 -28.49 10.10 -0.19
CA TYR A 82 -28.94 10.98 -1.27
C TYR A 82 -30.46 10.90 -1.44
N GLU A 83 -30.99 9.68 -1.47
CA GLU A 83 -32.45 9.44 -1.54
C GLU A 83 -33.16 10.00 -0.29
N TYR A 84 -32.58 9.78 0.89
CA TYR A 84 -33.06 10.32 2.15
C TYR A 84 -33.21 11.84 2.08
N LEU A 85 -32.11 12.54 1.80
CA LEU A 85 -32.09 14.00 1.74
C LEU A 85 -33.05 14.53 0.67
N SER A 86 -33.01 13.94 -0.53
CA SER A 86 -33.85 14.37 -1.65
C SER A 86 -35.35 14.26 -1.36
N SER A 87 -35.76 13.24 -0.61
CA SER A 87 -37.17 13.01 -0.28
C SER A 87 -37.71 13.96 0.82
N ARG A 88 -36.84 14.46 1.71
CA ARG A 88 -37.22 15.27 2.88
C ARG A 88 -36.97 16.77 2.68
N ILE A 89 -35.95 17.14 1.91
CA ILE A 89 -35.54 18.54 1.76
C ILE A 89 -36.43 19.34 0.80
N ARG A 90 -37.15 18.66 -0.11
CA ARG A 90 -38.12 19.31 -1.01
C ARG A 90 -39.19 20.10 -0.26
N VAL A 91 -39.55 19.66 0.96
CA VAL A 91 -40.49 20.36 1.85
C VAL A 91 -39.93 21.71 2.33
N HIS A 92 -38.60 21.87 2.33
CA HIS A 92 -37.89 23.05 2.82
C HIS A 92 -37.47 24.02 1.68
N LYS A 93 -37.84 23.75 0.42
CA LYS A 93 -37.50 24.57 -0.77
C LYS A 93 -36.00 24.88 -0.95
N ARG A 94 -35.11 24.03 -0.42
CA ARG A 94 -33.65 24.16 -0.61
C ARG A 94 -33.15 23.24 -1.71
N ASP A 95 -32.14 23.70 -2.43
CA ASP A 95 -31.40 22.88 -3.38
C ASP A 95 -30.57 21.82 -2.63
N VAL A 96 -30.62 20.57 -3.10
CA VAL A 96 -29.96 19.43 -2.45
C VAL A 96 -28.45 19.63 -2.46
N GLU A 97 -27.89 19.99 -3.61
CA GLU A 97 -26.47 20.19 -3.80
C GLU A 97 -25.93 21.34 -2.94
N ALA A 98 -26.65 22.47 -2.83
CA ALA A 98 -26.27 23.56 -1.94
C ALA A 98 -26.17 23.11 -0.48
N VAL A 99 -27.12 22.30 0.00
CA VAL A 99 -27.07 21.74 1.36
C VAL A 99 -25.89 20.80 1.52
N LEU A 100 -25.61 19.96 0.53
CA LEU A 100 -24.46 19.06 0.55
C LEU A 100 -23.13 19.81 0.61
N GLU A 101 -23.00 20.94 -0.08
CA GLU A 101 -21.82 21.80 0.00
C GLU A 101 -21.63 22.40 1.40
N GLU A 102 -22.72 22.79 2.08
CA GLU A 102 -22.67 23.33 3.44
C GLU A 102 -22.26 22.29 4.49
N VAL A 103 -22.85 21.09 4.42
CA VAL A 103 -22.69 20.04 5.46
C VAL A 103 -21.50 19.12 5.23
N SER A 104 -20.74 19.32 4.15
CA SER A 104 -19.56 18.51 3.83
C SER A 104 -18.27 19.23 4.16
N TYR A 105 -17.22 18.47 4.44
CA TYR A 105 -15.85 19.02 4.58
C TYR A 105 -15.05 18.88 3.28
N GLN A 106 -15.45 17.98 2.38
CA GLN A 106 -14.74 17.74 1.14
C GLN A 106 -15.66 17.08 0.08
N THR A 107 -15.32 17.27 -1.20
CA THR A 107 -15.95 16.59 -2.33
C THR A 107 -14.94 15.75 -3.10
N LEU A 108 -15.36 14.56 -3.54
CA LEU A 108 -14.60 13.69 -4.45
C LEU A 108 -15.32 13.60 -5.80
N SER A 109 -14.56 13.49 -6.90
CA SER A 109 -15.13 13.26 -8.23
C SER A 109 -15.23 11.77 -8.54
N THR A 110 -16.37 11.34 -9.08
CA THR A 110 -16.53 10.02 -9.70
C THR A 110 -16.42 10.08 -11.22
N GLY A 111 -15.99 11.21 -11.79
CA GLY A 111 -15.95 11.42 -13.24
C GLY A 111 -15.10 10.39 -14.00
N LYS A 112 -14.01 9.90 -13.38
CA LYS A 112 -13.15 8.84 -13.93
C LYS A 112 -13.65 7.41 -13.65
N ASN A 113 -14.80 7.27 -12.99
CA ASN A 113 -15.43 5.98 -12.67
C ASN A 113 -16.97 6.10 -12.78
N PRO A 114 -17.51 6.08 -14.02
CA PRO A 114 -18.94 6.24 -14.25
C PRO A 114 -19.78 5.11 -13.66
N GLU A 115 -19.18 3.96 -13.37
CA GLU A 115 -19.84 2.80 -12.78
C GLU A 115 -19.85 2.80 -11.23
N PHE A 116 -19.50 3.93 -10.61
CA PHE A 116 -19.49 4.03 -9.16
C PHE A 116 -20.85 3.64 -8.56
N ARG A 117 -20.80 2.80 -7.53
CA ARG A 117 -21.93 2.40 -6.70
C ARG A 117 -21.56 2.59 -5.25
N THR A 118 -22.52 3.07 -4.46
CA THR A 118 -22.34 3.33 -3.03
C THR A 118 -21.78 2.10 -2.31
N HIS A 119 -20.57 2.23 -1.78
CA HIS A 119 -19.85 1.23 -1.00
C HIS A 119 -18.85 1.90 -0.05
N ASP A 120 -18.13 1.13 0.74
CA ASP A 120 -17.03 1.67 1.53
C ASP A 120 -15.93 2.26 0.61
N ILE A 121 -15.41 3.41 1.00
CA ILE A 121 -14.36 4.15 0.28
C ILE A 121 -13.16 4.28 1.20
N TYR A 122 -11.98 3.94 0.70
CA TYR A 122 -10.71 4.18 1.39
C TYR A 122 -10.04 5.41 0.76
N LEU A 123 -9.95 6.48 1.53
CA LEU A 123 -9.38 7.75 1.11
C LEU A 123 -7.86 7.73 1.10
N PHE A 124 -7.28 8.55 0.22
CA PHE A 124 -5.86 8.82 0.24
C PHE A 124 -5.51 9.66 1.47
N LEU A 125 -4.35 9.40 2.07
CA LEU A 125 -3.90 10.12 3.26
C LEU A 125 -3.65 11.61 2.96
N ARG A 126 -4.14 12.48 3.85
CA ARG A 126 -4.06 13.94 3.71
C ARG A 126 -3.43 14.57 4.94
N ASN A 127 -2.83 15.74 4.75
CA ASN A 127 -2.35 16.58 5.85
C ASN A 127 -3.52 17.32 6.53
N ALA A 128 -3.21 18.17 7.51
CA ALA A 128 -4.21 19.00 8.22
C ALA A 128 -4.97 19.99 7.32
N GLU A 129 -4.46 20.28 6.12
CA GLU A 129 -5.08 21.15 5.11
C GLU A 129 -5.88 20.34 4.07
N TYR A 130 -6.12 19.05 4.31
CA TYR A 130 -6.80 18.12 3.40
C TYR A 130 -6.10 17.89 2.05
N LEU A 131 -4.81 18.22 1.95
CA LEU A 131 -4.00 17.96 0.77
C LEU A 131 -3.32 16.59 0.86
N PRO A 132 -3.35 15.78 -0.22
CA PRO A 132 -2.73 14.47 -0.22
C PRO A 132 -1.21 14.55 -0.18
N TYR A 133 -0.59 13.64 0.58
CA TYR A 133 0.86 13.51 0.69
C TYR A 133 1.25 12.05 0.94
N ILE A 134 2.53 11.72 0.73
CA ILE A 134 3.10 10.40 1.01
C ILE A 134 3.94 10.50 2.29
N PRO A 135 3.62 9.75 3.36
CA PRO A 135 4.42 9.75 4.57
C PRO A 135 5.83 9.22 4.33
N GLY A 136 6.81 9.83 4.99
CA GLY A 136 8.19 9.41 4.98
C GLY A 136 8.35 7.99 5.52
N SER A 137 7.48 7.57 6.46
CA SER A 137 7.41 6.18 6.95
C SER A 137 7.03 5.17 5.86
N SER A 138 6.13 5.53 4.94
CA SER A 138 5.72 4.67 3.83
C SER A 138 6.86 4.49 2.82
N ILE A 139 7.58 5.58 2.52
CA ILE A 139 8.75 5.55 1.62
C ILE A 139 9.89 4.78 2.30
N LYS A 140 10.19 5.10 3.56
CA LYS A 140 11.24 4.44 4.35
C LYS A 140 11.02 2.95 4.48
N GLY A 141 9.80 2.49 4.74
CA GLY A 141 9.50 1.05 4.81
C GLY A 141 9.72 0.31 3.49
N ALA A 142 9.47 0.97 2.35
CA ALA A 142 9.78 0.40 1.04
C ALA A 142 11.29 0.35 0.76
N LEU A 143 12.03 1.40 1.12
CA LEU A 143 13.50 1.41 1.05
C LEU A 143 14.12 0.34 1.97
N GLU A 144 13.62 0.21 3.20
CA GLU A 144 14.02 -0.82 4.15
C GLU A 144 13.84 -2.22 3.57
N THR A 145 12.69 -2.50 2.96
CA THR A 145 12.43 -3.78 2.30
C THR A 145 13.39 -4.04 1.12
N ALA A 146 13.76 -2.99 0.36
CA ALA A 146 14.74 -3.09 -0.71
C ALA A 146 16.14 -3.44 -0.16
N LEU A 147 16.59 -2.71 0.86
CA LEU A 147 17.87 -2.93 1.53
C LEU A 147 17.96 -4.33 2.18
N LEU A 148 16.89 -4.78 2.85
CA LEU A 148 16.81 -6.14 3.39
C LEU A 148 16.93 -7.19 2.30
N SER A 149 16.23 -7.01 1.19
CA SER A 149 16.26 -7.95 0.07
C SER A 149 17.65 -8.02 -0.54
N TYR A 150 18.29 -6.86 -0.72
CA TYR A 150 19.66 -6.76 -1.20
C TYR A 150 20.61 -7.52 -0.26
N PHE A 151 20.58 -7.23 1.04
CA PHE A 151 21.38 -7.90 2.06
C PHE A 151 21.21 -9.44 2.05
N CYS A 152 19.97 -9.93 2.01
CA CYS A 152 19.69 -11.36 1.95
C CYS A 152 20.17 -12.01 0.64
N SER A 153 20.00 -11.31 -0.48
CA SER A 153 20.29 -11.85 -1.80
C SER A 153 21.78 -11.85 -2.14
N ALA A 154 22.55 -10.87 -1.66
CA ALA A 154 23.95 -10.66 -2.03
C ALA A 154 24.92 -11.66 -1.37
N LYS A 155 24.52 -12.32 -0.28
CA LYS A 155 25.35 -13.26 0.48
C LYS A 155 24.72 -14.65 0.49
N THR A 156 25.29 -15.59 -0.25
CA THR A 156 24.79 -16.98 -0.39
C THR A 156 24.54 -17.65 0.97
N GLY A 157 25.47 -17.51 1.92
CA GLY A 157 25.31 -18.07 3.27
C GLY A 157 24.12 -17.51 4.05
N ILE A 158 23.78 -16.22 3.87
CA ILE A 158 22.61 -15.59 4.53
C ILE A 158 21.32 -16.13 3.92
N ARG A 159 21.24 -16.15 2.58
CA ARG A 159 20.12 -16.70 1.83
C ARG A 159 19.81 -18.13 2.26
N GLU A 160 20.81 -19.01 2.22
CA GLU A 160 20.65 -20.44 2.52
C GLU A 160 20.28 -20.68 3.99
N ARG A 161 20.92 -19.98 4.92
CA ARG A 161 20.63 -20.12 6.36
C ARG A 161 19.19 -19.73 6.68
N TYR A 162 18.74 -18.57 6.21
CA TYR A 162 17.37 -18.11 6.48
C TYR A 162 16.31 -18.87 5.68
N GLY A 163 16.59 -19.21 4.43
CA GLY A 163 15.73 -20.07 3.61
C GLY A 163 15.49 -21.43 4.27
N SER A 164 16.57 -22.11 4.69
CA SER A 164 16.50 -23.41 5.38
C SER A 164 15.78 -23.32 6.72
N ARG A 165 16.01 -22.24 7.49
CA ARG A 165 15.31 -22.01 8.76
C ARG A 165 13.80 -21.85 8.57
N VAL A 166 13.38 -21.02 7.61
CA VAL A 166 11.95 -20.82 7.30
C VAL A 166 11.33 -22.13 6.80
N PHE A 167 12.03 -22.85 5.92
CA PHE A 167 11.59 -24.16 5.44
C PHE A 167 11.40 -25.16 6.61
N GLY A 168 12.38 -25.29 7.50
CA GLY A 168 12.31 -26.19 8.66
C GLY A 168 11.13 -25.86 9.57
N LEU A 169 10.95 -24.58 9.92
CA LEU A 169 9.82 -24.11 10.74
C LEU A 169 8.46 -24.46 10.12
N LEU A 170 8.32 -24.35 8.80
CA LEU A 170 7.07 -24.64 8.11
C LEU A 170 6.80 -26.14 7.98
N ASN A 171 7.85 -26.96 7.86
CA ASN A 171 7.78 -28.42 7.71
C ASN A 171 7.73 -29.20 9.03
N ASP A 172 7.95 -28.54 10.17
CA ASP A 172 7.86 -29.21 11.48
C ASP A 172 6.41 -29.59 11.78
N ASN A 173 6.10 -30.89 11.74
CA ASN A 173 4.76 -31.42 12.01
C ASN A 173 4.41 -31.40 13.51
N ASN A 174 5.39 -31.29 14.40
CA ASN A 174 5.18 -31.21 15.84
C ASN A 174 4.79 -29.80 16.30
N MET A 175 5.04 -28.77 15.46
CA MET A 175 4.69 -27.39 15.78
C MET A 175 3.25 -27.03 15.39
N LYS A 176 2.50 -26.48 16.36
CA LYS A 176 1.18 -25.88 16.11
C LYS A 176 1.31 -24.61 15.25
N PRO A 177 0.27 -24.23 14.47
CA PRO A 177 0.31 -23.04 13.60
C PRO A 177 0.72 -21.75 14.32
N GLN A 178 0.29 -21.55 15.57
CA GLN A 178 0.65 -20.37 16.38
C GLN A 178 2.17 -20.33 16.69
N GLN A 179 2.78 -21.48 16.96
CA GLN A 179 4.22 -21.59 17.18
C GLN A 179 5.00 -21.28 15.90
N LYS A 180 4.51 -21.78 14.75
CA LYS A 180 5.07 -21.45 13.43
C LYS A 180 5.02 -19.95 13.16
N LYS A 181 3.86 -19.29 13.38
CA LYS A 181 3.73 -17.81 13.26
C LYS A 181 4.73 -17.06 14.12
N LYS A 182 4.86 -17.45 15.40
CA LYS A 182 5.82 -16.83 16.33
C LYS A 182 7.26 -17.05 15.86
N GLY A 183 7.59 -18.25 15.37
CA GLY A 183 8.90 -18.57 14.80
C GLY A 183 9.24 -17.76 13.54
N LEU A 184 8.26 -17.57 12.65
CA LEU A 184 8.39 -16.71 11.46
C LEU A 184 8.62 -15.25 11.87
N GLY A 185 7.84 -14.72 12.82
CA GLY A 185 8.02 -13.35 13.31
C GLY A 185 9.39 -13.13 13.97
N ARG A 186 9.87 -14.11 14.76
CA ARG A 186 11.24 -14.08 15.31
C ARG A 186 12.31 -14.11 14.22
N THR A 187 12.10 -14.91 13.17
CA THR A 187 13.05 -15.03 12.06
C THR A 187 13.10 -13.74 11.25
N ALA A 188 11.96 -13.10 10.99
CA ALA A 188 11.91 -11.78 10.36
C ALA A 188 12.69 -10.73 11.17
N LYS A 189 12.45 -10.66 12.49
CA LYS A 189 13.19 -9.77 13.39
C LYS A 189 14.70 -10.03 13.37
N GLN A 190 15.13 -11.29 13.32
CA GLN A 190 16.55 -11.63 13.26
C GLN A 190 17.20 -11.20 11.95
N ILE A 191 16.50 -11.33 10.81
CA ILE A 191 16.98 -10.83 9.53
C ILE A 191 17.17 -9.31 9.60
N GLU A 192 16.19 -8.58 10.15
CA GLU A 192 16.27 -7.13 10.33
C GLU A 192 17.44 -6.71 11.24
N GLU A 193 17.57 -7.34 12.40
CA GLU A 193 18.65 -7.06 13.34
C GLU A 193 20.03 -7.40 12.74
N GLU A 194 20.16 -8.51 12.01
CA GLU A 194 21.44 -8.86 11.38
C GLU A 194 21.79 -7.93 10.21
N ALA A 195 20.80 -7.50 9.43
CA ALA A 195 21.00 -6.59 8.31
C ALA A 195 21.40 -5.19 8.78
N PHE A 196 20.69 -4.65 9.78
CA PHE A 196 20.80 -3.24 10.14
C PHE A 196 21.54 -2.99 11.45
N ASP A 197 21.33 -3.81 12.48
CA ASP A 197 21.90 -3.53 13.78
C ASP A 197 23.37 -3.97 13.86
N TRP A 198 24.14 -3.17 14.60
CA TRP A 198 25.55 -3.45 14.89
C TRP A 198 25.91 -2.91 16.26
N GLU A 199 27.01 -3.40 16.82
CA GLU A 199 27.51 -3.00 18.12
C GLU A 199 28.85 -2.28 17.99
N THR A 200 29.06 -1.30 18.85
CA THR A 200 30.34 -0.60 19.00
C THR A 200 30.65 -0.40 20.48
N GLU A 201 31.92 -0.17 20.80
CA GLU A 201 32.33 0.17 22.16
C GLU A 201 32.72 1.64 22.24
N ARG A 202 32.15 2.34 23.24
CA ARG A 202 32.51 3.72 23.56
C ARG A 202 32.55 3.88 25.07
N ASN A 203 33.65 4.43 25.58
CA ASN A 203 33.87 4.62 27.02
C ASN A 203 33.62 3.32 27.83
N GLN A 204 34.19 2.20 27.38
CA GLN A 204 34.05 0.87 27.99
C GLN A 204 32.60 0.36 28.10
N LYS A 205 31.67 0.94 27.34
CA LYS A 205 30.27 0.48 27.25
C LYS A 205 29.97 0.01 25.84
N ARG A 206 29.36 -1.18 25.73
CA ARG A 206 28.80 -1.71 24.48
C ARG A 206 27.53 -0.94 24.15
N ILE A 207 27.48 -0.36 22.96
CA ILE A 207 26.35 0.42 22.45
C ILE A 207 25.80 -0.32 21.23
N LYS A 208 24.52 -0.69 21.29
CA LYS A 208 23.79 -1.24 20.15
C LYS A 208 23.24 -0.10 19.30
N ILE A 209 23.66 -0.02 18.04
CA ILE A 209 23.20 0.98 17.08
C ILE A 209 22.13 0.35 16.19
N LYS A 210 20.97 1.02 16.11
CA LYS A 210 19.89 0.67 15.18
C LYS A 210 20.23 1.21 13.79
N GLY A 211 20.64 0.35 12.86
CA GLY A 211 21.15 0.79 11.56
C GLY A 211 20.18 1.65 10.78
N MET A 212 18.88 1.35 10.81
CA MET A 212 17.87 2.17 10.12
C MET A 212 17.73 3.60 10.66
N SER A 213 18.39 3.97 11.76
CA SER A 213 18.55 5.38 12.18
C SER A 213 19.53 6.16 11.30
N GLY A 214 20.34 5.47 10.48
CA GLY A 214 21.22 6.05 9.47
C GLY A 214 20.52 6.46 8.19
N LEU A 215 19.22 6.17 8.04
CA LEU A 215 18.40 6.59 6.91
C LEU A 215 17.17 7.36 7.41
N SER A 216 17.12 8.66 7.14
CA SER A 216 15.96 9.51 7.42
C SER A 216 15.24 9.90 6.13
N VAL A 217 13.91 9.87 6.16
CA VAL A 217 13.06 10.22 5.02
C VAL A 217 11.99 11.16 5.55
N SER A 218 11.90 12.37 5.00
CA SER A 218 10.81 13.29 5.31
C SER A 218 9.50 12.80 4.70
N ASP A 219 8.37 13.32 5.21
CA ASP A 219 7.13 13.31 4.45
C ASP A 219 7.33 14.03 3.11
N SER A 220 6.55 13.62 2.10
CA SER A 220 6.54 14.33 0.82
C SER A 220 5.85 15.68 0.95
N LYS A 221 6.18 16.61 0.05
CA LYS A 221 5.34 17.79 -0.17
C LYS A 221 3.91 17.35 -0.52
N PRO A 222 2.88 18.09 -0.09
CA PRO A 222 1.53 17.83 -0.56
C PRO A 222 1.43 18.04 -2.07
N PHE A 223 0.51 17.34 -2.72
CA PHE A 223 0.20 17.53 -4.14
C PHE A 223 -1.29 17.82 -4.35
N SER A 224 -1.69 18.23 -5.55
CA SER A 224 -3.08 18.61 -5.83
C SER A 224 -4.04 17.42 -5.70
N SER A 225 -5.15 17.61 -4.98
CA SER A 225 -6.26 16.65 -4.92
C SER A 225 -6.88 16.35 -6.29
N SER A 226 -6.69 17.21 -7.30
CA SER A 226 -7.12 16.93 -8.69
C SER A 226 -6.39 15.75 -9.34
N ARG A 227 -5.26 15.32 -8.77
CA ARG A 227 -4.50 14.13 -9.17
C ARG A 227 -5.04 12.84 -8.54
N LEU A 228 -6.06 12.93 -7.69
CA LEU A 228 -6.70 11.77 -7.09
C LEU A 228 -7.91 11.33 -7.92
N TYR A 229 -8.16 10.03 -7.95
CA TYR A 229 -9.34 9.47 -8.58
C TYR A 229 -9.82 8.22 -7.85
N LEU A 230 -11.13 7.94 -7.93
CA LEU A 230 -11.75 6.81 -7.26
C LEU A 230 -11.88 5.60 -8.17
N ASP A 231 -11.41 4.45 -7.70
CA ASP A 231 -11.59 3.20 -8.43
C ASP A 231 -11.67 1.98 -7.50
N LYS A 232 -12.24 0.90 -8.01
CA LYS A 232 -12.36 -0.37 -7.29
C LYS A 232 -10.99 -0.99 -7.10
N LYS A 233 -10.68 -1.43 -5.90
CA LYS A 233 -9.54 -2.33 -5.70
C LYS A 233 -9.87 -3.69 -6.33
N ARG A 234 -9.17 -4.06 -7.40
CA ARG A 234 -9.36 -5.34 -8.09
C ARG A 234 -8.24 -6.31 -7.75
N ASP A 235 -8.65 -7.54 -7.44
CA ASP A 235 -7.75 -8.66 -7.25
C ASP A 235 -7.83 -9.52 -8.52
N LEU A 236 -6.87 -9.37 -9.42
CA LEU A 236 -6.77 -10.15 -10.64
C LEU A 236 -6.10 -11.48 -10.32
N VAL A 237 -6.86 -12.57 -10.36
CA VAL A 237 -6.38 -13.92 -10.13
C VAL A 237 -6.07 -14.55 -11.48
N ILE A 238 -4.86 -15.06 -11.62
CA ILE A 238 -4.47 -15.83 -12.80
C ILE A 238 -4.47 -17.30 -12.40
N LYS A 239 -5.23 -18.11 -13.14
CA LYS A 239 -5.30 -19.56 -12.94
C LYS A 239 -5.30 -20.24 -14.29
N ASP A 240 -4.33 -21.12 -14.52
CA ASP A 240 -4.19 -21.89 -15.77
C ASP A 240 -4.15 -21.00 -17.03
N GLY A 241 -3.49 -19.83 -16.91
CA GLY A 241 -3.42 -18.83 -17.98
C GLY A 241 -4.67 -17.96 -18.15
N ILE A 242 -5.76 -18.29 -17.46
CA ILE A 242 -7.01 -17.54 -17.51
C ILE A 242 -7.02 -16.48 -16.40
N GLU A 243 -7.23 -15.24 -16.82
CA GLU A 243 -7.35 -14.08 -15.95
C GLU A 243 -8.80 -13.93 -15.50
N LYS A 244 -9.03 -13.96 -14.18
CA LYS A 244 -10.35 -13.73 -13.58
C LYS A 244 -10.25 -12.72 -12.45
N GLU A 245 -11.17 -11.78 -12.42
CA GLU A 245 -11.33 -10.94 -11.23
C GLU A 245 -11.90 -11.77 -10.09
N SER A 246 -11.39 -11.54 -8.88
CA SER A 246 -11.94 -12.17 -7.68
C SER A 246 -13.38 -11.71 -7.47
N GLY A 247 -14.31 -12.64 -7.26
CA GLY A 247 -15.71 -12.34 -6.91
C GLY A 247 -15.93 -11.78 -5.48
N ARG A 248 -14.87 -11.27 -4.82
CA ARG A 248 -15.02 -10.56 -3.54
C ARG A 248 -15.67 -9.20 -3.79
N ILE A 249 -16.56 -8.78 -2.90
CA ILE A 249 -17.20 -7.47 -2.97
C ILE A 249 -16.09 -6.39 -2.95
N PRO A 250 -15.92 -5.63 -4.05
CA PRO A 250 -14.86 -4.64 -4.13
C PRO A 250 -15.29 -3.39 -3.36
N PHE A 251 -14.37 -2.84 -2.57
CA PHE A 251 -14.46 -1.48 -2.05
C PHE A 251 -13.68 -0.52 -2.94
N TYR A 252 -13.98 0.77 -2.80
CA TYR A 252 -13.31 1.82 -3.57
C TYR A 252 -12.09 2.33 -2.83
N ARG A 253 -11.11 2.76 -3.59
CA ARG A 253 -9.93 3.48 -3.10
C ARG A 253 -9.75 4.73 -3.92
N GLU A 254 -9.26 5.75 -3.25
CA GLU A 254 -8.78 6.95 -3.88
C GLU A 254 -7.30 6.80 -4.20
N TYR A 255 -6.96 6.74 -5.49
CA TYR A 255 -5.61 6.57 -5.97
C TYR A 255 -5.05 7.89 -6.48
N ALA A 256 -3.77 8.14 -6.23
CA ALA A 256 -3.00 9.08 -7.03
C ALA A 256 -2.84 8.50 -8.44
N GLU A 257 -3.13 9.32 -9.44
CA GLU A 257 -3.06 8.92 -10.84
C GLU A 257 -1.61 8.75 -11.32
N PRO A 258 -1.36 7.88 -12.31
CA PRO A 258 -0.09 7.85 -13.03
C PRO A 258 0.30 9.25 -13.54
N GLY A 259 1.56 9.63 -13.34
CA GLY A 259 2.09 10.96 -13.65
C GLY A 259 2.02 11.95 -12.48
N THR A 260 1.44 11.57 -11.33
CA THR A 260 1.52 12.39 -10.11
C THR A 260 2.96 12.49 -9.63
N GLU A 261 3.42 13.71 -9.38
CA GLU A 261 4.76 14.00 -8.86
C GLU A 261 4.70 14.71 -7.51
N THR A 262 5.64 14.36 -6.64
CA THR A 262 5.91 15.06 -5.37
C THR A 262 7.39 14.98 -5.04
N GLU A 263 7.83 15.70 -4.02
CA GLU A 263 9.23 15.75 -3.60
C GLU A 263 9.35 15.44 -2.11
N PHE A 264 10.44 14.79 -1.72
CA PHE A 264 10.79 14.54 -0.33
C PHE A 264 12.30 14.65 -0.12
N THR A 265 12.73 14.73 1.13
CA THR A 265 14.14 14.74 1.50
C THR A 265 14.56 13.38 2.03
N LEU A 266 15.67 12.84 1.50
CA LEU A 266 16.37 11.68 2.05
C LEU A 266 17.67 12.15 2.69
N THR A 267 17.91 11.78 3.95
CA THR A 267 19.17 12.07 4.66
C THR A 267 19.85 10.76 5.06
N LEU A 268 21.10 10.60 4.62
CA LEU A 268 21.94 9.44 4.88
C LEU A 268 23.01 9.79 5.91
N TYR A 269 23.15 8.97 6.94
CA TYR A 269 24.24 9.01 7.91
C TYR A 269 25.05 7.71 7.78
N PRO A 270 26.03 7.65 6.86
CA PRO A 270 26.77 6.41 6.59
C PRO A 270 27.38 5.79 7.85
N ASP A 271 27.89 6.61 8.76
CA ASP A 271 28.49 6.16 10.04
C ASP A 271 27.53 5.45 10.97
N ARG A 272 26.21 5.58 10.77
CA ARG A 272 25.19 4.87 11.55
C ARG A 272 24.73 3.58 10.89
N LEU A 273 25.01 3.41 9.59
CA LEU A 273 24.69 2.20 8.86
C LEU A 273 25.73 1.12 9.13
N LYS A 274 25.27 -0.13 9.13
CA LYS A 274 26.15 -1.28 9.22
C LYS A 274 27.04 -1.34 7.97
N LYS A 275 28.36 -1.37 8.14
CA LYS A 275 29.34 -1.32 7.05
C LYS A 275 29.11 -2.43 6.01
N GLU A 276 28.69 -3.60 6.47
CA GLU A 276 28.42 -4.78 5.64
C GLU A 276 27.23 -4.63 4.69
N LEU A 277 26.40 -3.58 4.83
CA LEU A 277 25.39 -3.21 3.85
C LEU A 277 25.99 -2.50 2.63
N GLY A 278 27.18 -1.91 2.77
CA GLY A 278 27.86 -1.21 1.68
C GLY A 278 27.16 0.06 1.20
N ILE A 279 26.33 0.69 2.04
CA ILE A 279 25.59 1.91 1.67
C ILE A 279 26.36 3.14 2.12
N THR A 280 26.88 3.90 1.14
CA THR A 280 27.67 5.11 1.39
C THR A 280 27.06 6.36 0.76
N ASP A 281 26.21 6.19 -0.25
CA ASP A 281 25.47 7.25 -0.92
C ASP A 281 24.09 6.78 -1.43
N ILE A 282 23.39 7.66 -2.14
CA ILE A 282 22.07 7.37 -2.73
C ILE A 282 22.15 6.36 -3.89
N ILE A 283 23.29 6.28 -4.59
CA ILE A 283 23.47 5.34 -5.71
C ILE A 283 23.44 3.91 -5.18
N ASP A 284 24.02 3.66 -4.00
CA ASP A 284 23.96 2.34 -3.36
C ASP A 284 22.53 1.93 -2.97
N ILE A 285 21.70 2.88 -2.55
CA ILE A 285 20.27 2.65 -2.29
C ILE A 285 19.54 2.33 -3.60
N ILE A 286 19.80 3.08 -4.68
CA ILE A 286 19.21 2.83 -6.00
C ILE A 286 19.60 1.43 -6.51
N LYS A 287 20.86 1.01 -6.35
CA LYS A 287 21.29 -0.36 -6.70
C LYS A 287 20.53 -1.43 -5.92
N ALA A 288 20.31 -1.22 -4.62
CA ALA A 288 19.51 -2.14 -3.81
C ALA A 288 18.05 -2.23 -4.30
N MET A 289 17.48 -1.10 -4.75
CA MET A 289 16.14 -1.05 -5.36
C MET A 289 16.09 -1.77 -6.71
N GLU A 290 17.10 -1.60 -7.57
CA GLU A 290 17.23 -2.31 -8.85
C GLU A 290 17.36 -3.82 -8.63
N ALA A 291 18.21 -4.25 -7.69
CA ALA A 291 18.37 -5.66 -7.33
C ALA A 291 17.05 -6.27 -6.81
N ARG A 292 16.32 -5.52 -5.97
CA ARG A 292 14.98 -5.88 -5.49
C ARG A 292 13.99 -6.02 -6.64
N TRP A 293 13.98 -5.09 -7.59
CA TRP A 293 13.12 -5.15 -8.77
C TRP A 293 13.43 -6.39 -9.61
N ASN A 294 14.70 -6.65 -9.91
CA ASN A 294 15.11 -7.82 -10.71
C ASN A 294 14.77 -9.15 -10.04
N LEU A 295 14.92 -9.23 -8.72
CA LEU A 295 14.54 -10.40 -7.94
C LEU A 295 13.03 -10.68 -8.01
N LEU A 296 12.22 -9.63 -8.02
CA LEU A 296 10.77 -9.76 -8.12
C LEU A 296 10.33 -9.98 -9.57
N PHE A 297 10.73 -9.14 -10.50
CA PHE A 297 10.14 -9.05 -11.83
C PHE A 297 11.08 -9.41 -12.98
N GLY A 298 12.38 -9.58 -12.77
CA GLY A 298 13.34 -9.89 -13.84
C GLY A 298 13.26 -11.33 -14.37
N ASP A 299 14.36 -11.81 -14.96
CA ASP A 299 14.45 -13.10 -15.68
C ASP A 299 14.16 -14.35 -14.85
N ASN A 300 14.14 -14.24 -13.53
CA ASN A 300 13.74 -15.33 -12.63
C ASN A 300 12.55 -14.95 -11.76
N GLY A 301 11.87 -13.88 -12.14
CA GLY A 301 10.79 -13.23 -11.41
C GLY A 301 9.39 -13.58 -11.91
N PHE A 302 8.45 -12.70 -11.58
CA PHE A 302 7.06 -12.71 -11.99
C PHE A 302 6.89 -12.74 -13.51
N PHE A 303 7.68 -11.99 -14.28
CA PHE A 303 7.52 -11.93 -15.73
C PHE A 303 7.84 -13.27 -16.39
N LYS A 304 8.81 -14.03 -15.89
CA LYS A 304 9.03 -15.41 -16.35
C LYS A 304 7.93 -16.37 -15.92
N ALA A 305 7.44 -16.23 -14.68
CA ALA A 305 6.38 -17.09 -14.17
C ALA A 305 5.03 -16.84 -14.88
N TRP A 306 4.77 -15.60 -15.30
CA TRP A 306 3.60 -15.18 -16.06
C TRP A 306 3.92 -14.00 -16.99
N PRO A 307 4.34 -14.27 -18.25
CA PRO A 307 4.61 -13.19 -19.20
C PRO A 307 3.39 -12.29 -19.45
N SER A 308 2.18 -12.84 -19.37
CA SER A 308 0.94 -12.08 -19.54
C SER A 308 0.71 -11.00 -18.49
N VAL A 309 1.40 -11.02 -17.34
CA VAL A 309 1.24 -9.96 -16.33
C VAL A 309 1.96 -8.68 -16.70
N GLU A 310 2.96 -8.74 -17.59
CA GLU A 310 3.78 -7.58 -17.97
C GLU A 310 2.94 -6.44 -18.53
N LYS A 311 1.85 -6.76 -19.24
CA LYS A 311 0.88 -5.77 -19.79
C LYS A 311 0.23 -4.88 -18.72
N TYR A 312 0.24 -5.29 -17.45
CA TYR A 312 -0.29 -4.51 -16.33
C TYR A 312 0.74 -3.56 -15.73
N PHE A 313 2.00 -3.64 -16.14
CA PHE A 313 3.07 -2.80 -15.65
C PHE A 313 3.26 -1.58 -16.57
N PRO A 314 3.67 -0.42 -16.04
CA PRO A 314 4.06 0.71 -16.86
C PRO A 314 5.23 0.32 -17.77
N LEU A 315 5.12 0.61 -19.07
CA LEU A 315 6.14 0.25 -20.06
C LEU A 315 7.52 0.80 -19.69
N GLU A 316 7.57 2.03 -19.15
CA GLU A 316 8.80 2.66 -18.67
C GLU A 316 9.47 1.89 -17.53
N ALA A 317 8.69 1.24 -16.66
CA ALA A 317 9.21 0.46 -15.54
C ALA A 317 9.74 -0.92 -15.99
N VAL A 318 9.16 -1.48 -17.05
CA VAL A 318 9.65 -2.72 -17.66
C VAL A 318 10.97 -2.49 -18.39
N LYS A 319 11.09 -1.37 -19.11
CA LYS A 319 12.29 -1.02 -19.88
C LYS A 319 13.47 -0.56 -19.02
N GLU A 320 13.20 0.21 -17.97
CA GLU A 320 14.24 0.78 -17.11
C GLU A 320 13.83 0.69 -15.64
N ASN A 321 14.57 -0.14 -14.90
CA ASN A 321 14.30 -0.42 -13.50
C ASN A 321 14.99 0.53 -12.50
N ARG A 322 15.82 1.46 -13.01
CA ARG A 322 16.53 2.44 -12.19
C ARG A 322 15.55 3.33 -11.43
N GLY A 323 15.80 3.45 -10.12
CA GLY A 323 14.99 4.27 -9.22
C GLY A 323 13.57 3.76 -8.98
N LEU A 324 13.21 2.54 -9.41
CA LEU A 324 11.87 2.01 -9.18
C LEU A 324 11.65 1.61 -7.72
N ILE A 325 10.53 2.05 -7.15
CA ILE A 325 10.10 1.73 -5.79
C ILE A 325 8.63 1.31 -5.80
N ILE A 326 8.28 0.36 -4.93
CA ILE A 326 6.92 -0.15 -4.80
C ILE A 326 6.27 0.39 -3.52
N LEU A 327 5.39 1.37 -3.67
CA LEU A 327 4.72 2.07 -2.58
C LEU A 327 3.26 1.68 -2.46
N GLY A 328 2.67 2.03 -1.33
CA GLY A 328 1.21 2.00 -1.18
C GLY A 328 0.61 0.77 -0.51
N GLY A 329 -0.58 1.02 0.04
CA GLY A 329 -1.46 0.01 0.62
C GLY A 329 -2.03 -0.87 -0.50
N GLY A 330 -1.74 -2.16 -0.44
CA GLY A 330 -2.22 -3.10 -1.44
C GLY A 330 -1.31 -3.27 -2.66
N ALA A 331 -0.03 -2.90 -2.59
CA ALA A 331 0.97 -3.31 -3.57
C ALA A 331 1.36 -4.81 -3.51
N GLY A 332 0.59 -5.63 -2.78
CA GLY A 332 0.75 -7.08 -2.70
C GLY A 332 1.75 -7.59 -1.65
N TYR A 333 1.71 -8.90 -1.40
CA TYR A 333 2.54 -9.57 -0.39
C TYR A 333 4.04 -9.52 -0.73
N HIS A 334 4.38 -9.75 -2.00
CA HIS A 334 5.77 -9.85 -2.43
C HIS A 334 6.51 -8.52 -2.33
N SER A 335 5.84 -7.39 -2.52
CA SER A 335 6.46 -6.07 -2.39
C SER A 335 6.84 -5.73 -0.95
N LYS A 336 6.24 -6.39 0.05
CA LYS A 336 6.44 -6.15 1.49
C LYS A 336 7.20 -7.25 2.22
N THR A 337 7.71 -8.26 1.50
CA THR A 337 8.38 -9.41 2.11
C THR A 337 9.70 -9.74 1.41
N VAL A 338 10.58 -10.44 2.13
CA VAL A 338 11.91 -10.85 1.67
C VAL A 338 11.98 -12.33 1.29
N ILE A 339 10.84 -13.02 1.21
CA ILE A 339 10.80 -14.47 0.91
C ILE A 339 11.52 -14.79 -0.40
N THR A 340 11.33 -13.98 -1.43
CA THR A 340 12.05 -14.15 -2.71
C THR A 340 13.56 -14.01 -2.53
N ALA A 341 14.03 -13.17 -1.62
CA ALA A 341 15.46 -12.88 -1.42
C ALA A 341 16.19 -13.98 -0.64
N ILE A 342 15.47 -14.68 0.24
CA ILE A 342 16.00 -15.82 1.02
C ILE A 342 15.76 -17.18 0.34
N SER A 343 15.11 -17.20 -0.82
CA SER A 343 14.80 -18.44 -1.56
C SER A 343 15.82 -18.68 -2.66
N ARG A 344 16.06 -19.95 -3.01
CA ARG A 344 17.04 -20.30 -4.05
C ARG A 344 16.58 -19.88 -5.44
N ASN A 345 15.27 -20.00 -5.68
CA ASN A 345 14.61 -19.64 -6.94
C ASN A 345 13.14 -19.29 -6.66
N MET A 346 12.41 -18.85 -7.69
CA MET A 346 11.00 -18.46 -7.56
C MET A 346 10.07 -19.61 -7.20
N ARG A 347 10.40 -20.85 -7.60
CA ARG A 347 9.61 -22.04 -7.24
C ARG A 347 9.65 -22.28 -5.73
N ASP A 348 10.84 -22.19 -5.13
CA ASP A 348 11.02 -22.31 -3.68
C ASP A 348 10.35 -21.13 -2.95
N ALA A 349 10.51 -19.91 -3.46
CA ALA A 349 9.86 -18.73 -2.89
C ALA A 349 8.34 -18.85 -2.87
N ASN A 350 7.76 -19.38 -3.96
CA ASN A 350 6.35 -19.65 -4.07
C ASN A 350 5.92 -20.73 -3.07
N GLU A 351 6.64 -21.84 -2.97
CA GLU A 351 6.31 -22.94 -2.04
C GLU A 351 6.35 -22.50 -0.58
N LEU A 352 7.38 -21.73 -0.18
CA LEU A 352 7.44 -21.13 1.15
C LEU A 352 6.27 -20.17 1.37
N THR A 353 5.94 -19.35 0.38
CA THR A 353 4.84 -18.39 0.49
C THR A 353 3.49 -19.08 0.69
N LYS A 354 3.19 -20.16 -0.07
CA LYS A 354 1.95 -20.94 0.12
C LYS A 354 1.78 -21.41 1.56
N ARG A 355 2.85 -22.00 2.12
CA ARG A 355 2.87 -22.54 3.47
C ARG A 355 2.73 -21.45 4.52
N ILE A 356 3.42 -20.32 4.35
CA ILE A 356 3.28 -19.14 5.22
C ILE A 356 1.83 -18.65 5.21
N LEU A 357 1.22 -18.53 4.03
CA LEU A 357 -0.15 -18.04 3.89
C LEU A 357 -1.17 -19.03 4.45
N ASP A 358 -0.99 -20.34 4.31
CA ASP A 358 -1.88 -21.34 4.93
C ASP A 358 -1.77 -21.35 6.46
N VAL A 359 -0.56 -21.13 7.00
CA VAL A 359 -0.39 -20.92 8.44
C VAL A 359 -1.13 -19.66 8.88
N ASN A 360 -1.07 -18.59 8.09
CA ASN A 360 -1.65 -17.29 8.43
C ASN A 360 -3.16 -17.20 8.26
N TYR A 361 -3.70 -17.79 7.19
CA TYR A 361 -5.09 -17.65 6.75
C TYR A 361 -5.77 -19.00 6.67
N LYS A 362 -6.56 -19.33 7.70
CA LYS A 362 -7.42 -20.52 7.69
C LYS A 362 -8.43 -20.42 6.53
N ASN A 363 -8.74 -21.57 5.92
CA ASN A 363 -9.80 -21.73 4.91
C ASN A 363 -9.58 -21.02 3.55
N LYS A 364 -8.37 -20.53 3.25
CA LYS A 364 -8.07 -19.89 1.95
C LYS A 364 -7.41 -20.82 0.91
N LYS A 365 -7.14 -22.10 1.27
CA LYS A 365 -6.59 -23.16 0.42
C LYS A 365 -5.36 -22.71 -0.41
N HIS A 366 -4.44 -21.96 0.21
CA HIS A 366 -3.26 -21.41 -0.48
C HIS A 366 -2.29 -22.49 -0.96
N PHE A 367 -2.29 -23.70 -0.37
CA PHE A 367 -1.56 -24.86 -0.89
C PHE A 367 -1.85 -25.17 -2.37
N ARG A 368 -3.02 -24.78 -2.89
CA ARG A 368 -3.39 -25.00 -4.31
C ARG A 368 -2.83 -23.92 -5.25
N ASP A 369 -2.12 -22.91 -4.74
CA ASP A 369 -1.68 -21.75 -5.53
C ASP A 369 -0.60 -22.17 -6.54
N THR A 370 -0.84 -21.93 -7.82
CA THR A 370 0.09 -22.25 -8.92
C THR A 370 -0.11 -21.25 -10.06
N PRO A 371 0.95 -20.89 -10.81
CA PRO A 371 2.38 -21.01 -10.49
C PRO A 371 2.89 -20.09 -9.37
N LEU A 372 2.08 -19.15 -8.83
CA LEU A 372 2.53 -18.18 -7.81
C LEU A 372 1.49 -17.98 -6.69
N SER A 373 1.97 -17.66 -5.48
CA SER A 373 1.20 -17.46 -4.26
C SER A 373 1.70 -16.20 -3.54
N PRO A 374 0.80 -15.27 -3.14
CA PRO A 374 -0.63 -15.26 -3.45
C PRO A 374 -0.89 -15.04 -4.96
N ARG A 375 -1.88 -15.73 -5.53
CA ARG A 375 -2.22 -15.66 -6.96
C ARG A 375 -2.72 -14.30 -7.47
N ALA A 376 -3.12 -13.42 -6.57
CA ALA A 376 -3.84 -12.20 -6.92
C ALA A 376 -2.89 -11.03 -7.14
N LEU A 377 -2.79 -10.59 -8.40
CA LEU A 377 -2.19 -9.31 -8.75
C LEU A 377 -3.16 -8.19 -8.33
N LYS A 378 -2.63 -7.17 -7.66
CA LYS A 378 -3.41 -6.04 -7.17
C LYS A 378 -3.41 -4.96 -8.24
N VAL A 379 -4.57 -4.72 -8.85
CA VAL A 379 -4.71 -3.78 -9.96
C VAL A 379 -5.81 -2.76 -9.69
N ALA A 380 -5.64 -1.59 -10.28
CA ALA A 380 -6.65 -0.55 -10.42
C ALA A 380 -6.76 -0.18 -11.89
N GLU A 381 -7.93 0.29 -12.30
CA GLU A 381 -8.20 0.77 -13.64
C GLU A 381 -7.95 2.27 -13.72
N TYR A 382 -7.24 2.69 -14.75
CA TYR A 382 -6.99 4.09 -15.06
C TYR A 382 -7.10 4.29 -16.57
N ASN A 383 -7.93 5.23 -17.01
CA ASN A 383 -8.20 5.50 -18.43
C ASN A 383 -8.51 4.23 -19.25
N GLY A 384 -9.40 3.37 -18.71
CA GLY A 384 -9.85 2.13 -19.36
C GLY A 384 -8.81 0.99 -19.38
N ARG A 385 -7.65 1.15 -18.72
CA ARG A 385 -6.60 0.13 -18.64
C ARG A 385 -6.37 -0.28 -17.19
N LYS A 386 -6.36 -1.58 -16.92
CA LYS A 386 -5.91 -2.12 -15.63
C LYS A 386 -4.40 -1.98 -15.52
N GLN A 387 -3.95 -1.50 -14.37
CA GLN A 387 -2.54 -1.31 -14.06
C GLN A 387 -2.26 -1.85 -12.66
N ILE A 388 -1.08 -2.43 -12.46
CA ILE A 388 -0.61 -2.83 -11.14
C ILE A 388 -0.53 -1.60 -10.22
N ILE A 389 -0.91 -1.77 -8.97
CA ILE A 389 -0.90 -0.67 -7.99
C ILE A 389 0.50 -0.50 -7.40
N GLY A 390 0.95 0.76 -7.30
CA GLY A 390 2.03 1.15 -6.40
C GLY A 390 3.41 1.34 -7.01
N ILE A 391 3.56 1.34 -8.33
CA ILE A 391 4.88 1.55 -8.95
C ILE A 391 5.17 3.06 -9.01
N CYS A 392 6.28 3.45 -8.41
CA CYS A 392 6.80 4.81 -8.48
C CYS A 392 8.27 4.78 -8.93
N ARG A 393 8.77 5.91 -9.41
CA ARG A 393 10.19 6.16 -9.65
C ARG A 393 10.67 7.29 -8.75
N ILE A 394 11.88 7.14 -8.22
CA ILE A 394 12.59 8.21 -7.52
C ILE A 394 13.77 8.70 -8.35
N GLU A 395 13.99 10.01 -8.33
CA GLU A 395 15.08 10.68 -9.03
C GLU A 395 15.69 11.74 -8.11
N VAL A 396 17.02 11.80 -8.06
CA VAL A 396 17.73 12.84 -7.32
C VAL A 396 17.59 14.15 -8.09
N LEU A 397 17.04 15.17 -7.43
CA LEU A 397 17.00 16.53 -7.97
C LEU A 397 18.41 17.12 -7.89
N GLN A 398 18.87 17.68 -9.00
CA GLN A 398 20.15 18.38 -9.10
C GLN A 398 20.13 19.70 -8.33
#